data_AF-A0A0B0Q7D4-F1
#
_entry.id   AF-A0A0B0Q7D4-F1
#
_cell.length_a   1.000
_cell.length_b   1.000
_cell.length_c   1.000
_cell.angle_alpha   90.00
_cell.angle_beta   90.00
_cell.angle_gamma   90.00
#
_symmetry.space_group_name_H-M   'P 1'
#
loop_
_entity.id
_entity.type
_entity.pdbx_description
1 polymer ?
#
loop_
_entity_poly.entity_id
_entity_poly.type
_entity_poly.pdbx_seq_one_letter_code
_entity_poly.pdbx_strand_id
1 'polypeptide(L)'
;MSDLLEGFLGTSVEGKKSRVPAKLDYIQSATGLFLGLFMWGHMFFVSTILISKDFMYTITKMFEGSMFLSEPQPWIVSGIVLFVFAVFIVHAMLGMRKLPITFRQYQAYKTHMGMMKHDDTTMWFTQAFTGFAMFFMGSAHLLMMAAQSDKIGPFGSSERMYGDFMWPFYLLLLLAVEFHGGIGLYRLCVKWGWFEGANAKESRKNLKKAKWAVTAFFLALGLLTLAAYVKYGYEYSHGLVDKYKPTAQVEVRFDEKVRA
;
A
#
# COMPACT_ATOMS: atom_id res chain seq x y z
N MET A 1 -28.17 23.82 14.55
CA MET A 1 -29.40 23.27 15.15
C MET A 1 -29.77 21.89 14.59
N SER A 2 -29.57 21.61 13.29
CA SER A 2 -29.82 20.28 12.69
C SER A 2 -29.08 19.14 13.42
N ASP A 3 -27.81 19.35 13.74
CA ASP A 3 -26.94 18.31 14.29
C ASP A 3 -27.28 18.00 15.75
N LEU A 4 -27.78 19.00 16.48
CA LEU A 4 -28.31 18.84 17.84
C LEU A 4 -29.58 17.99 17.83
N LEU A 5 -30.52 18.26 16.91
CA LEU A 5 -31.75 17.48 16.79
C LEU A 5 -31.49 16.02 16.39
N GLU A 6 -30.61 15.79 15.41
CA GLU A 6 -30.22 14.44 15.01
C GLU A 6 -29.50 13.69 16.15
N GLY A 7 -28.68 14.38 16.95
CA GLY A 7 -27.99 13.80 18.09
C GLY A 7 -28.93 13.31 19.20
N PHE A 8 -30.01 14.05 19.50
CA PHE A 8 -30.98 13.66 20.54
C PHE A 8 -32.09 12.73 20.04
N LEU A 9 -32.58 12.93 18.82
CA LEU A 9 -33.77 12.23 18.29
C LEU A 9 -33.42 11.06 17.36
N GLY A 10 -32.17 10.98 16.87
CA GLY A 10 -31.73 9.97 15.91
C GLY A 10 -32.29 10.17 14.49
N THR A 11 -33.00 11.26 14.25
CA THR A 11 -33.62 11.64 12.97
C THR A 11 -33.36 13.11 12.65
N SER A 12 -33.33 13.44 11.37
CA SER A 12 -33.18 14.83 10.91
C SER A 12 -34.44 15.65 11.19
N VAL A 13 -34.35 16.96 10.96
CA VAL A 13 -35.49 17.90 11.03
C VAL A 13 -36.67 17.45 10.15
N GLU A 14 -36.39 16.72 9.06
CA GLU A 14 -37.39 16.19 8.14
C GLU A 14 -37.92 14.80 8.53
N GLY A 15 -37.57 14.28 9.72
CA GLY A 15 -37.93 12.94 10.16
C GLY A 15 -37.21 11.80 9.43
N LYS A 16 -36.11 12.09 8.71
CA LYS A 16 -35.36 11.11 7.93
C LYS A 16 -34.13 10.62 8.68
N LYS A 17 -33.66 9.41 8.37
CA LYS A 17 -32.38 8.89 8.87
C LYS A 17 -31.20 9.59 8.20
N SER A 18 -30.11 9.75 8.96
CA SER A 18 -28.84 10.25 8.47
C SER A 18 -28.31 9.47 7.26
N ARG A 19 -27.72 10.18 6.31
CA ARG A 19 -26.97 9.55 5.20
C ARG A 19 -25.48 9.37 5.50
N VAL A 20 -25.01 9.85 6.67
CA VAL A 20 -23.61 9.73 7.10
C VAL A 20 -23.12 8.27 7.09
N PRO A 21 -23.86 7.26 7.63
CA PRO A 21 -23.39 5.88 7.59
C PRO A 21 -23.13 5.36 6.17
N ALA A 22 -23.98 5.72 5.20
CA ALA A 22 -23.80 5.33 3.80
C ALA A 22 -22.57 6.01 3.18
N LYS A 23 -22.39 7.31 3.43
CA LYS A 23 -21.19 8.06 2.97
C LYS A 23 -19.91 7.44 3.53
N LEU A 24 -19.89 7.11 4.82
CA LEU A 24 -18.71 6.53 5.46
C LEU A 24 -18.41 5.10 4.97
N ASP A 25 -19.41 4.31 4.61
CA ASP A 25 -19.20 2.98 4.01
C ASP A 25 -18.65 3.06 2.58
N TYR A 26 -19.11 4.06 1.81
CA TYR A 26 -18.57 4.37 0.49
C TYR A 26 -17.11 4.85 0.57
N ILE A 27 -16.80 5.83 1.43
CA ILE A 27 -15.43 6.34 1.59
C ILE A 27 -14.47 5.23 2.03
N GLN A 28 -14.88 4.37 2.98
CA GLN A 28 -14.05 3.23 3.42
C GLN A 28 -13.71 2.29 2.26
N SER A 29 -14.68 2.07 1.37
CA SER A 29 -14.54 1.22 0.18
C SER A 29 -13.66 1.86 -0.88
N ALA A 30 -13.85 3.15 -1.13
CA ALA A 30 -13.10 3.92 -2.12
C ALA A 30 -11.63 4.08 -1.73
N THR A 31 -11.33 4.42 -0.46
CA THR A 31 -9.95 4.50 0.02
C THR A 31 -9.27 3.13 0.02
N GLY A 32 -10.01 2.06 0.36
CA GLY A 32 -9.50 0.69 0.28
C GLY A 32 -9.18 0.26 -1.16
N LEU A 33 -10.01 0.62 -2.13
CA LEU A 33 -9.75 0.40 -3.55
C LEU A 33 -8.51 1.15 -4.01
N PHE A 34 -8.42 2.44 -3.69
CA PHE A 34 -7.27 3.28 -4.04
C PHE A 34 -5.98 2.68 -3.50
N LEU A 35 -5.93 2.33 -2.21
CA LEU A 35 -4.74 1.75 -1.59
C LEU A 35 -4.40 0.38 -2.18
N GLY A 36 -5.38 -0.47 -2.45
CA GLY A 36 -5.14 -1.77 -3.08
C GLY A 36 -4.52 -1.65 -4.47
N LEU A 37 -5.05 -0.76 -5.31
CA LEU A 37 -4.50 -0.50 -6.65
C LEU A 37 -3.14 0.21 -6.60
N PHE A 38 -2.98 1.17 -5.69
CA PHE A 38 -1.70 1.81 -5.41
C PHE A 38 -0.64 0.77 -5.04
N MET A 39 -0.96 -0.20 -4.18
CA MET A 39 -0.03 -1.24 -3.79
C MET A 39 0.39 -2.14 -4.95
N TRP A 40 -0.51 -2.49 -5.87
CA TRP A 40 -0.11 -3.23 -7.08
C TRP A 40 0.87 -2.44 -7.94
N GLY A 41 0.57 -1.17 -8.22
CA GLY A 41 1.50 -0.28 -8.93
C GLY A 41 2.84 -0.17 -8.20
N HIS A 42 2.80 0.09 -6.89
CA HIS A 42 3.97 0.17 -6.03
C HIS A 42 4.87 -1.07 -6.14
N MET A 43 4.29 -2.28 -6.06
CA MET A 43 5.04 -3.52 -6.16
C MET A 43 5.75 -3.65 -7.52
N PHE A 44 5.09 -3.26 -8.62
CA PHE A 44 5.74 -3.24 -9.93
C PHE A 44 6.90 -2.23 -9.96
N PHE A 45 6.68 -0.98 -9.55
CA PHE A 45 7.73 0.05 -9.61
C PHE A 45 8.94 -0.27 -8.72
N VAL A 46 8.72 -0.78 -7.51
CA VAL A 46 9.82 -1.13 -6.60
C VAL A 46 10.58 -2.39 -7.08
N SER A 47 9.91 -3.29 -7.80
CA SER A 47 10.50 -4.51 -8.37
C SER A 47 11.37 -4.29 -9.61
N THR A 48 11.39 -3.07 -10.17
CA THR A 48 12.23 -2.75 -11.35
C THR A 48 13.73 -2.97 -11.13
N ILE A 49 14.16 -3.03 -9.86
CA ILE A 49 15.51 -3.43 -9.46
C ILE A 49 15.88 -4.84 -9.93
N LEU A 50 14.90 -5.72 -10.14
CA LEU A 50 15.11 -7.07 -10.66
C LEU A 50 15.52 -7.08 -12.14
N ILE A 51 15.19 -6.02 -12.88
CA ILE A 51 15.60 -5.84 -14.27
C ILE A 51 17.03 -5.29 -14.29
N SER A 52 17.24 -4.12 -13.70
CA SER A 52 18.58 -3.54 -13.50
C SER A 52 18.55 -2.36 -12.53
N LYS A 53 19.72 -2.01 -11.98
CA LYS A 53 19.91 -0.79 -11.18
C LYS A 53 19.58 0.48 -11.98
N ASP A 54 19.97 0.52 -13.26
CA ASP A 54 19.67 1.66 -14.16
C ASP A 54 18.18 1.82 -14.44
N PHE A 55 17.44 0.72 -14.58
CA PHE A 55 16.01 0.80 -14.81
C PHE A 55 15.28 1.32 -13.56
N MET A 56 15.63 0.82 -12.37
CA MET A 56 15.11 1.33 -11.11
C MET A 56 15.42 2.83 -10.92
N TYR A 57 16.66 3.24 -11.22
CA TYR A 57 17.06 4.64 -11.18
C TYR A 57 16.22 5.51 -12.14
N THR A 58 16.04 5.06 -13.37
CA THR A 58 15.23 5.76 -14.38
C THR A 58 13.79 5.98 -13.90
N ILE A 59 13.17 4.93 -13.36
CA ILE A 59 11.80 4.99 -12.81
C ILE A 59 11.75 5.93 -11.60
N THR A 60 12.77 5.91 -10.74
CA THR A 60 12.86 6.84 -9.61
C THR A 60 12.88 8.29 -10.10
N LYS A 61 13.73 8.62 -11.08
CA LYS A 61 13.82 9.98 -11.63
C LYS A 61 12.57 10.42 -12.37
N MET A 62 11.87 9.48 -13.01
CA MET A 62 10.55 9.73 -13.60
C MET A 62 9.54 10.20 -12.53
N PHE A 63 9.51 9.58 -11.35
CA PHE A 63 8.65 10.01 -10.24
C PHE A 63 9.07 11.34 -9.61
N GLU A 64 10.35 11.69 -9.72
CA GLU A 64 10.88 13.01 -9.35
C GLU A 64 10.63 14.09 -10.43
N GLY A 65 9.88 13.77 -11.49
CA GLY A 65 9.46 14.74 -12.50
C GLY A 65 10.42 14.95 -13.66
N SER A 66 11.40 14.06 -13.88
CA SER A 66 12.41 14.20 -14.95
C SER A 66 11.86 14.26 -16.38
N MET A 67 10.59 13.88 -16.61
CA MET A 67 9.95 14.00 -17.92
C MET A 67 9.42 15.41 -18.23
N PHE A 68 9.26 16.25 -17.21
CA PHE A 68 8.61 17.58 -17.33
C PHE A 68 9.48 18.71 -16.79
N LEU A 69 10.41 18.40 -15.87
CA LEU A 69 11.28 19.36 -15.20
C LEU A 69 12.71 19.21 -15.71
N SER A 70 13.46 20.32 -15.68
CA SER A 70 14.88 20.35 -16.06
C SER A 70 15.75 19.52 -15.12
N GLU A 71 15.37 19.44 -13.84
CA GLU A 71 16.09 18.68 -12.82
C GLU A 71 15.10 17.83 -12.02
N PRO A 72 15.45 16.57 -11.70
CA PRO A 72 14.64 15.74 -10.82
C PRO A 72 14.48 16.38 -9.43
N GLN A 73 13.24 16.44 -8.94
CA GLN A 73 12.86 17.06 -7.67
C GLN A 73 12.30 16.02 -6.67
N PRO A 74 13.11 15.51 -5.72
CA PRO A 74 12.68 14.50 -4.75
C PRO A 74 11.46 14.88 -3.89
N TRP A 75 11.25 16.17 -3.62
CA TRP A 75 10.12 16.64 -2.83
C TRP A 75 8.75 16.32 -3.48
N ILE A 76 8.70 16.12 -4.80
CA ILE A 76 7.48 15.67 -5.50
C ILE A 76 7.05 14.31 -4.95
N VAL A 77 8.00 13.39 -4.77
CA VAL A 77 7.75 12.07 -4.19
C VAL A 77 7.27 12.21 -2.74
N SER A 78 7.86 13.12 -1.95
CA SER A 78 7.38 13.42 -0.59
C SER A 78 5.91 13.86 -0.59
N GLY A 79 5.51 14.75 -1.51
CA GLY A 79 4.12 15.19 -1.65
C GLY A 79 3.17 14.06 -2.00
N ILE A 80 3.54 13.19 -2.95
CA ILE A 80 2.77 11.99 -3.32
C ILE A 80 2.62 11.05 -2.12
N VAL A 81 3.70 10.78 -1.39
CA VAL A 81 3.69 9.90 -0.22
C VAL A 81 2.82 10.47 0.89
N LEU A 82 2.86 11.78 1.15
CA LEU A 82 2.00 12.44 2.14
C LEU A 82 0.52 12.38 1.75
N PHE A 83 0.19 12.51 0.46
CA PHE A 83 -1.17 12.29 -0.02
C PHE A 83 -1.64 10.84 0.22
N VAL A 84 -0.83 9.86 -0.15
CA VAL A 84 -1.12 8.44 0.11
C VAL A 84 -1.26 8.19 1.61
N PHE A 85 -0.45 8.84 2.43
CA PHE A 85 -0.52 8.73 3.89
C PHE A 85 -1.82 9.31 4.46
N ALA A 86 -2.31 10.44 3.94
CA ALA A 86 -3.62 10.97 4.30
C ALA A 86 -4.75 9.97 3.95
N VAL A 87 -4.71 9.36 2.76
CA VAL A 87 -5.67 8.33 2.36
C VAL A 87 -5.57 7.08 3.25
N PHE A 88 -4.34 6.67 3.60
CA PHE A 88 -4.07 5.58 4.54
C PHE A 88 -4.70 5.85 5.91
N ILE A 89 -4.53 7.05 6.48
CA ILE A 89 -5.14 7.46 7.76
C ILE A 89 -6.66 7.40 7.67
N VAL A 90 -7.26 7.99 6.61
CA VAL A 90 -8.72 7.96 6.42
C VAL A 90 -9.23 6.53 6.31
N HIS A 91 -8.54 5.67 5.54
CA HIS A 91 -8.89 4.27 5.42
C HIS A 91 -8.84 3.55 6.78
N ALA A 92 -7.75 3.75 7.52
CA ALA A 92 -7.52 3.11 8.80
C ALA A 92 -8.54 3.57 9.86
N MET A 93 -8.85 4.87 9.94
CA MET A 93 -9.91 5.42 10.80
C MET A 93 -11.27 4.76 10.53
N LEU A 94 -11.65 4.63 9.26
CA LEU A 94 -12.93 4.04 8.90
C LEU A 94 -12.94 2.52 9.14
N GLY A 95 -11.82 1.84 8.86
CA GLY A 95 -11.63 0.41 9.10
C GLY A 95 -11.66 0.03 10.58
N MET A 96 -11.11 0.86 11.47
CA MET A 96 -11.11 0.61 12.92
C MET A 96 -12.51 0.41 13.50
N ARG A 97 -13.52 1.07 12.94
CA ARG A 97 -14.93 0.93 13.37
C ARG A 97 -15.48 -0.49 13.21
N LYS A 98 -14.79 -1.35 12.46
CA LYS A 98 -15.19 -2.74 12.19
C LYS A 98 -14.49 -3.74 13.11
N LEU A 99 -13.48 -3.32 13.88
CA LEU A 99 -12.73 -4.23 14.75
C LEU A 99 -13.55 -4.62 15.99
N PRO A 100 -13.37 -5.84 16.54
CA PRO A 100 -13.88 -6.19 17.85
C PRO A 100 -13.26 -5.24 18.90
N ILE A 101 -14.09 -4.43 19.56
CA ILE A 101 -13.63 -3.35 20.46
C ILE A 101 -13.71 -3.73 21.93
N THR A 102 -14.34 -4.86 22.25
CA THR A 102 -14.40 -5.41 23.62
C THR A 102 -13.84 -6.83 23.67
N PHE A 103 -13.35 -7.23 24.85
CA PHE A 103 -12.88 -8.59 25.08
C PHE A 103 -13.95 -9.64 24.75
N ARG A 104 -15.21 -9.38 25.12
CA ARG A 104 -16.34 -10.27 24.82
C ARG A 104 -16.57 -10.42 23.31
N GLN A 105 -16.50 -9.32 22.55
CA GLN A 105 -16.62 -9.38 21.09
C GLN A 105 -15.48 -10.17 20.45
N TYR A 106 -14.25 -9.96 20.92
CA TYR A 106 -13.09 -10.70 20.45
C TYR A 106 -13.20 -12.20 20.73
N GLN A 107 -13.55 -12.59 21.97
CA GLN A 107 -13.77 -13.99 22.33
C GLN A 107 -14.89 -14.62 21.49
N ALA A 108 -16.04 -13.96 21.38
CA ALA A 108 -17.16 -14.46 20.60
C ALA A 108 -16.79 -14.67 19.12
N TYR A 109 -16.10 -13.70 18.51
CA TYR A 109 -15.66 -13.80 17.13
C TYR A 109 -14.64 -14.94 16.96
N LYS A 110 -13.63 -15.03 17.83
CA LYS A 110 -12.58 -16.04 17.76
C LYS A 110 -13.14 -17.46 17.90
N THR A 111 -14.04 -17.67 18.86
CA THR A 111 -14.73 -18.94 19.06
C THR A 111 -15.58 -19.29 17.84
N HIS A 112 -16.38 -18.35 17.34
CA HIS A 112 -17.22 -18.57 16.15
C HIS A 112 -16.39 -18.93 14.92
N MET A 113 -15.30 -18.20 14.67
CA MET A 113 -14.37 -18.49 13.56
C MET A 113 -13.77 -19.90 13.68
N GLY A 114 -13.33 -20.29 14.89
CA GLY A 114 -12.76 -21.62 15.15
C GLY A 114 -13.75 -22.77 14.97
N MET A 115 -15.03 -22.55 15.31
CA MET A 115 -16.10 -23.53 15.11
C MET A 115 -16.54 -23.63 13.65
N MET A 116 -16.75 -22.50 12.98
CA MET A 116 -17.25 -22.45 11.61
C MET A 116 -16.26 -22.99 10.59
N LYS A 117 -14.95 -22.78 10.82
CA LYS A 117 -13.88 -23.11 9.86
C LYS A 117 -14.18 -22.62 8.43
N HIS A 118 -14.81 -21.45 8.33
CA HIS A 118 -15.23 -20.85 7.08
C HIS A 118 -14.20 -19.85 6.56
N ASP A 119 -13.70 -20.09 5.36
CA ASP A 119 -12.58 -19.34 4.78
C ASP A 119 -12.77 -17.82 4.78
N ASP A 120 -13.92 -17.30 4.37
CA ASP A 120 -14.09 -15.84 4.26
C ASP A 120 -14.18 -15.17 5.63
N THR A 121 -14.67 -15.89 6.64
CA THR A 121 -14.70 -15.45 8.05
C THR A 121 -13.28 -15.40 8.61
N THR A 122 -12.47 -16.42 8.33
CA THR A 122 -11.06 -16.46 8.73
C THR A 122 -10.26 -15.37 8.02
N MET A 123 -10.46 -15.20 6.70
CA MET A 123 -9.81 -14.16 5.92
C MET A 123 -10.17 -12.75 6.40
N TRP A 124 -11.36 -12.54 6.94
CA TRP A 124 -11.73 -11.24 7.54
C TRP A 124 -10.91 -10.96 8.79
N PHE A 125 -10.73 -11.98 9.64
CA PHE A 125 -9.88 -11.86 10.81
C PHE A 125 -8.41 -11.61 10.45
N THR A 126 -7.90 -12.26 9.38
CA THR A 126 -6.58 -11.95 8.84
C THR A 126 -6.46 -10.49 8.43
N GLN A 127 -7.45 -9.93 7.70
CA GLN A 127 -7.43 -8.52 7.31
C GLN A 127 -7.50 -7.58 8.53
N ALA A 128 -8.28 -7.92 9.55
CA ALA A 128 -8.33 -7.16 10.80
C ALA A 128 -6.94 -7.14 11.49
N PHE A 129 -6.30 -8.30 11.61
CA PHE A 129 -4.97 -8.44 12.20
C PHE A 129 -3.90 -7.69 11.40
N THR A 130 -3.83 -7.89 10.09
CA THR A 130 -2.83 -7.22 9.24
C THR A 130 -3.07 -5.72 9.16
N GLY A 131 -4.33 -5.28 9.16
CA GLY A 131 -4.70 -3.86 9.22
C GLY A 131 -4.23 -3.20 10.51
N PHE A 132 -4.42 -3.89 11.64
CA PHE A 132 -3.89 -3.44 12.93
C PHE A 132 -2.36 -3.35 12.93
N ALA A 133 -1.67 -4.37 12.41
CA ALA A 133 -0.20 -4.35 12.32
C ALA A 133 0.32 -3.20 11.44
N MET A 134 -0.38 -2.90 10.33
CA MET A 134 -0.01 -1.82 9.42
C MET A 134 -0.20 -0.41 10.00
N PHE A 135 -0.99 -0.21 11.06
CA PHE A 135 -1.00 1.10 11.74
C PHE A 135 0.39 1.55 12.15
N PHE A 136 1.22 0.61 12.59
CA PHE A 136 2.59 0.87 13.01
C PHE A 136 3.53 0.80 11.81
N MET A 137 3.51 -0.32 11.08
CA MET A 137 4.47 -0.57 10.00
C MET A 137 4.24 0.32 8.78
N GLY A 138 3.00 0.47 8.33
CA GLY A 138 2.65 1.32 7.20
C GLY A 138 2.95 2.79 7.47
N SER A 139 2.61 3.28 8.67
CA SER A 139 2.93 4.67 9.08
C SER A 139 4.43 4.93 9.11
N ALA A 140 5.21 4.02 9.73
CA ALA A 140 6.66 4.15 9.75
C ALA A 140 7.24 4.17 8.33
N HIS A 141 6.80 3.26 7.47
CA HIS A 141 7.24 3.21 6.08
C HIS A 141 6.94 4.51 5.33
N LEU A 142 5.70 4.99 5.37
CA LEU A 142 5.28 6.19 4.65
C LEU A 142 6.00 7.44 5.16
N LEU A 143 6.17 7.59 6.47
CA LEU A 143 6.91 8.73 7.04
C LEU A 143 8.39 8.71 6.62
N MET A 144 9.05 7.55 6.64
CA MET A 144 10.43 7.43 6.17
C MET A 144 10.56 7.81 4.68
N MET A 145 9.64 7.34 3.82
CA MET A 145 9.67 7.66 2.39
C MET A 145 9.37 9.13 2.11
N ALA A 146 8.52 9.77 2.92
CA ALA A 146 8.26 11.20 2.80
C ALA A 146 9.46 12.05 3.24
N ALA A 147 10.14 11.64 4.32
CA ALA A 147 11.25 12.41 4.92
C ALA A 147 12.59 12.22 4.20
N GLN A 148 12.79 11.09 3.51
CA GLN A 148 14.04 10.71 2.86
C GLN A 148 13.82 10.32 1.39
N SER A 149 12.95 11.07 0.69
CA SER A 149 12.60 10.80 -0.71
C SER A 149 13.81 10.89 -1.65
N ASP A 150 14.79 11.73 -1.32
CA ASP A 150 16.07 11.90 -2.02
C ASP A 150 16.95 10.64 -1.97
N LYS A 151 16.74 9.77 -0.98
CA LYS A 151 17.46 8.50 -0.81
C LYS A 151 16.80 7.33 -1.53
N ILE A 152 15.68 7.54 -2.21
CA ILE A 152 15.06 6.50 -3.02
C ILE A 152 15.93 6.29 -4.25
N GLY A 153 16.39 5.06 -4.45
CA GLY A 153 17.26 4.71 -5.57
C GLY A 153 17.91 3.34 -5.35
N PRO A 154 18.66 2.83 -6.33
CA PRO A 154 19.25 1.49 -6.24
C PRO A 154 20.23 1.36 -5.07
N PHE A 155 20.97 2.44 -4.78
CA PHE A 155 21.89 2.48 -3.65
C PHE A 155 21.17 2.74 -2.33
N GLY A 156 20.51 3.89 -2.18
CA GLY A 156 19.93 4.30 -0.89
C GLY A 156 18.84 3.36 -0.38
N SER A 157 18.06 2.72 -1.26
CA SER A 157 17.09 1.70 -0.86
C SER A 157 17.75 0.38 -0.43
N SER A 158 18.86 -0.02 -1.06
CA SER A 158 19.63 -1.21 -0.67
C SER A 158 20.37 -1.02 0.64
N GLU A 159 20.97 0.16 0.85
CA GLU A 159 21.63 0.50 2.10
C GLU A 159 20.65 0.45 3.27
N ARG A 160 19.46 1.04 3.09
CA ARG A 160 18.39 0.93 4.08
C ARG A 160 17.99 -0.51 4.37
N MET A 161 17.96 -1.36 3.35
CA MET A 161 17.51 -2.74 3.50
C MET A 161 18.48 -3.60 4.32
N TYR A 162 19.78 -3.49 4.04
CA TYR A 162 20.81 -4.29 4.69
C TYR A 162 21.58 -3.53 5.78
N GLY A 163 22.18 -2.39 5.44
CA GLY A 163 22.99 -1.57 6.34
C GLY A 163 22.20 -1.04 7.54
N ASP A 164 20.99 -0.50 7.31
CA ASP A 164 20.10 -0.06 8.39
C ASP A 164 19.26 -1.23 8.99
N PHE A 165 19.52 -2.47 8.58
CA PHE A 165 18.83 -3.67 9.06
C PHE A 165 17.29 -3.64 8.92
N MET A 166 16.75 -2.99 7.88
CA MET A 166 15.30 -2.85 7.71
C MET A 166 14.62 -4.05 7.03
N TRP A 167 15.37 -5.01 6.49
CA TRP A 167 14.77 -6.15 5.79
C TRP A 167 13.74 -6.96 6.61
N PRO A 168 13.87 -7.18 7.94
CA PRO A 168 12.83 -7.91 8.70
C PRO A 168 11.54 -7.10 8.78
N PHE A 169 11.65 -5.77 8.94
CA PHE A 169 10.52 -4.87 8.91
C PHE A 169 9.79 -4.93 7.57
N TYR A 170 10.53 -4.85 6.46
CA TYR A 170 9.94 -4.91 5.12
C TYR A 170 9.35 -6.29 4.78
N LEU A 171 9.94 -7.38 5.29
CA LEU A 171 9.36 -8.72 5.15
C LEU A 171 8.00 -8.82 5.84
N LEU A 172 7.89 -8.35 7.09
CA LEU A 172 6.63 -8.36 7.83
C LEU A 172 5.59 -7.42 7.20
N LEU A 173 6.02 -6.24 6.75
CA LEU A 173 5.15 -5.29 6.05
C LEU A 173 4.65 -5.87 4.73
N LEU A 174 5.51 -6.54 3.94
CA LEU A 174 5.13 -7.22 2.69
C LEU A 174 4.01 -8.24 2.95
N LEU A 175 4.19 -9.12 3.94
CA LEU A 175 3.17 -10.11 4.29
C LEU A 175 1.87 -9.41 4.73
N ALA A 176 1.97 -8.42 5.62
CA ALA A 176 0.80 -7.74 6.15
C ALA A 176 0.00 -7.03 5.04
N VAL A 177 0.65 -6.22 4.21
CA VAL A 177 -0.01 -5.42 3.18
C VAL A 177 -0.55 -6.29 2.05
N GLU A 178 0.16 -7.36 1.65
CA GLU A 178 -0.27 -8.23 0.56
C GLU A 178 -1.50 -9.05 0.96
N PHE A 179 -1.51 -9.64 2.16
CA PHE A 179 -2.71 -10.31 2.66
C PHE A 179 -3.85 -9.31 2.92
N HIS A 180 -3.57 -8.13 3.47
CA HIS A 180 -4.61 -7.13 3.70
C HIS A 180 -5.26 -6.66 2.39
N GLY A 181 -4.44 -6.25 1.42
CA GLY A 181 -4.86 -5.70 0.14
C GLY A 181 -5.52 -6.75 -0.74
N GLY A 182 -4.87 -7.92 -0.93
CA GLY A 182 -5.42 -9.00 -1.74
C GLY A 182 -6.78 -9.48 -1.24
N ILE A 183 -6.91 -9.71 0.07
CA ILE A 183 -8.20 -10.10 0.65
C ILE A 183 -9.20 -8.94 0.62
N GLY A 184 -8.76 -7.72 0.89
CA GLY A 184 -9.58 -6.52 0.85
C GLY A 184 -10.22 -6.28 -0.52
N LEU A 185 -9.44 -6.37 -1.61
CA LEU A 185 -9.93 -6.23 -2.99
C LEU A 185 -10.92 -7.33 -3.36
N TYR A 186 -10.61 -8.60 -3.03
CA TYR A 186 -11.57 -9.70 -3.21
C TYR A 186 -12.91 -9.40 -2.53
N ARG A 187 -12.86 -9.03 -1.25
CA ARG A 187 -14.07 -8.69 -0.48
C ARG A 187 -14.79 -7.48 -1.04
N LEU A 188 -14.07 -6.52 -1.57
CA LEU A 188 -14.67 -5.32 -2.16
C LEU A 188 -15.51 -5.68 -3.39
N CYS A 189 -14.97 -6.55 -4.26
CA CYS A 189 -15.68 -7.06 -5.43
C CYS A 189 -16.98 -7.78 -5.06
N VAL A 190 -16.96 -8.67 -4.06
CA VAL A 190 -18.17 -9.39 -3.62
C VAL A 190 -19.11 -8.52 -2.78
N LYS A 191 -18.61 -7.52 -2.05
CA LYS A 191 -19.44 -6.60 -1.26
C LYS A 191 -20.32 -5.72 -2.17
N TRP A 192 -19.75 -5.24 -3.28
CA TRP A 192 -20.43 -4.32 -4.20
C TRP A 192 -21.02 -5.02 -5.43
N GLY A 193 -20.86 -6.34 -5.53
CA GLY A 193 -21.44 -7.14 -6.60
C GLY A 193 -20.92 -6.83 -8.00
N TRP A 194 -19.76 -6.16 -8.13
CA TRP A 194 -19.26 -5.62 -9.42
C TRP A 194 -19.11 -6.67 -10.53
N PHE A 195 -18.89 -7.93 -10.16
CA PHE A 195 -18.67 -9.03 -11.11
C PHE A 195 -19.66 -10.19 -10.93
N GLU A 196 -20.78 -10.01 -10.23
CA GLU A 196 -21.71 -11.13 -9.91
C GLU A 196 -22.28 -11.81 -11.16
N GLY A 197 -22.67 -11.02 -12.16
CA GLY A 197 -23.28 -11.52 -13.40
C GLY A 197 -24.54 -12.36 -13.15
N ALA A 198 -24.83 -13.29 -14.05
CA ALA A 198 -25.97 -14.20 -13.91
C ALA A 198 -25.77 -15.30 -12.86
N ASN A 199 -24.52 -15.62 -12.49
CA ASN A 199 -24.18 -16.69 -11.56
C ASN A 199 -23.18 -16.22 -10.49
N ALA A 200 -23.70 -15.59 -9.44
CA ALA A 200 -22.88 -15.04 -8.35
C ALA A 200 -22.01 -16.09 -7.63
N LYS A 201 -22.46 -17.35 -7.54
CA LYS A 201 -21.68 -18.44 -6.89
C LYS A 201 -20.41 -18.76 -7.68
N GLU A 202 -20.55 -18.86 -9.00
CA GLU A 202 -19.42 -19.11 -9.89
C GLU A 202 -18.47 -17.93 -9.93
N SER A 203 -19.00 -16.71 -10.04
CA SER A 203 -18.20 -15.48 -9.98
C SER A 203 -17.37 -15.41 -8.69
N ARG A 204 -17.99 -15.64 -7.51
CA ARG A 204 -17.28 -15.66 -6.22
C ARG A 204 -16.16 -16.71 -6.20
N LYS A 205 -16.39 -17.91 -6.75
CA LYS A 205 -15.38 -18.97 -6.85
C LYS A 205 -14.18 -18.52 -7.70
N ASN A 206 -14.44 -17.87 -8.83
CA ASN A 206 -13.41 -17.36 -9.73
C ASN A 206 -12.64 -16.19 -9.12
N LEU A 207 -13.33 -15.24 -8.46
CA LEU A 207 -12.71 -14.14 -7.72
C LEU A 207 -11.78 -14.66 -6.62
N LYS A 208 -12.18 -15.70 -5.90
CA LYS A 208 -11.33 -16.31 -4.87
C LYS A 208 -10.08 -16.97 -5.45
N LYS A 209 -10.19 -17.65 -6.60
CA LYS A 209 -9.02 -18.19 -7.33
C LYS A 209 -8.08 -17.07 -7.79
N ALA A 210 -8.63 -16.05 -8.45
CA ALA A 210 -7.88 -14.90 -8.92
C ALA A 210 -7.14 -14.20 -7.77
N LYS A 211 -7.84 -13.98 -6.64
CA LYS A 211 -7.24 -13.44 -5.41
C LYS A 211 -5.99 -14.21 -4.98
N TRP A 212 -6.08 -15.54 -4.90
CA TRP A 212 -4.94 -16.35 -4.48
C TRP A 212 -3.80 -16.38 -5.51
N ALA A 213 -4.11 -16.40 -6.80
CA ALA A 213 -3.11 -16.29 -7.85
C ALA A 213 -2.36 -14.96 -7.79
N VAL A 214 -3.08 -13.85 -7.65
CA VAL A 214 -2.50 -12.51 -7.51
C VAL A 214 -1.67 -12.40 -6.23
N THR A 215 -2.16 -12.90 -5.10
CA THR A 215 -1.40 -12.93 -3.84
C THR A 215 -0.10 -13.73 -3.97
N ALA A 216 -0.15 -14.92 -4.60
CA ALA A 216 1.05 -15.73 -4.81
C ALA A 216 2.06 -15.01 -5.71
N PHE A 217 1.59 -14.36 -6.78
CA PHE A 217 2.43 -13.58 -7.69
C PHE A 217 3.13 -12.42 -6.97
N PHE A 218 2.39 -11.56 -6.26
CA PHE A 218 2.98 -10.40 -5.58
C PHE A 218 3.87 -10.79 -4.38
N LEU A 219 3.56 -11.88 -3.67
CA LEU A 219 4.48 -12.40 -2.65
C LEU A 219 5.79 -12.90 -3.28
N ALA A 220 5.74 -13.66 -4.37
CA ALA A 220 6.95 -14.10 -5.06
C ALA A 220 7.76 -12.90 -5.58
N LEU A 221 7.10 -11.96 -6.27
CA LEU A 221 7.73 -10.73 -6.76
C LEU A 221 8.36 -9.91 -5.62
N GLY A 222 7.63 -9.74 -4.52
CA GLY A 222 8.08 -8.99 -3.35
C GLY A 222 9.26 -9.63 -2.64
N LEU A 223 9.24 -10.96 -2.46
CA LEU A 223 10.34 -11.70 -1.86
C LEU A 223 11.61 -11.64 -2.71
N LEU A 224 11.48 -11.81 -4.03
CA LEU A 224 12.60 -11.66 -4.96
C LEU A 224 13.16 -10.24 -4.94
N THR A 225 12.28 -9.24 -4.94
CA THR A 225 12.66 -7.82 -4.87
C THR A 225 13.39 -7.50 -3.57
N LEU A 226 12.87 -7.98 -2.43
CA LEU A 226 13.51 -7.82 -1.12
C LEU A 226 14.89 -8.47 -1.11
N ALA A 227 15.01 -9.70 -1.61
CA ALA A 227 16.28 -10.41 -1.70
C ALA A 227 17.30 -9.66 -2.57
N ALA A 228 16.86 -9.04 -3.67
CA ALA A 228 17.72 -8.21 -4.51
C ALA A 228 18.24 -6.98 -3.76
N TYR A 229 17.37 -6.23 -3.06
CA TYR A 229 17.82 -5.08 -2.27
C TYR A 229 18.78 -5.48 -1.15
N VAL A 230 18.51 -6.59 -0.45
CA VAL A 230 19.39 -7.15 0.60
C VAL A 230 20.74 -7.55 0.02
N LYS A 231 20.76 -8.25 -1.12
CA LYS A 231 21.99 -8.66 -1.80
C LYS A 231 22.85 -7.45 -2.17
N TYR A 232 22.26 -6.45 -2.83
CA TYR A 232 23.01 -5.25 -3.21
C TYR A 232 23.47 -4.45 -1.98
N GLY A 233 22.65 -4.38 -0.93
CA GLY A 233 23.05 -3.77 0.33
C GLY A 233 24.25 -4.45 0.96
N TYR A 234 24.25 -5.79 0.99
CA TYR A 234 25.41 -6.59 1.43
C TYR A 234 26.68 -6.27 0.62
N GLU A 235 26.57 -6.21 -0.71
CA GLU A 235 27.70 -5.90 -1.60
C GLU A 235 28.27 -4.50 -1.33
N TYR A 236 27.41 -3.48 -1.13
CA TYR A 236 27.85 -2.13 -0.78
C TYR A 236 28.52 -2.06 0.60
N SER A 237 27.90 -2.66 1.64
CA SER A 237 28.42 -2.61 3.01
C SER A 237 29.77 -3.33 3.19
N HIS A 238 30.09 -4.28 2.30
CA HIS A 238 31.36 -5.02 2.33
C HIS A 238 32.38 -4.53 1.29
N GLY A 239 32.09 -3.42 0.59
CA GLY A 239 33.00 -2.87 -0.42
C GLY A 239 33.26 -3.79 -1.62
N LEU A 240 32.33 -4.73 -1.89
CA LEU A 240 32.44 -5.64 -3.03
C LEU A 240 32.13 -4.94 -4.36
N VAL A 241 31.38 -3.84 -4.29
CA VAL A 241 31.02 -3.00 -5.43
C VAL A 241 31.02 -1.53 -5.04
N ASP A 242 31.38 -0.66 -5.97
CA ASP A 242 31.27 0.79 -5.79
C ASP A 242 29.81 1.23 -5.62
N LYS A 243 29.62 2.36 -4.92
CA LYS A 243 28.32 3.02 -4.84
C LYS A 243 27.76 3.26 -6.25
N TYR A 244 26.47 2.97 -6.42
CA TYR A 244 25.82 3.08 -7.73
C TYR A 244 26.02 4.47 -8.35
N LYS A 245 26.52 4.46 -9.59
CA LYS A 245 26.57 5.63 -10.48
C LYS A 245 25.80 5.25 -11.75
N PRO A 246 24.90 6.11 -12.25
CA PRO A 246 24.14 5.81 -13.46
C PRO A 246 25.05 5.69 -14.68
N THR A 247 24.85 4.64 -15.48
CA THR A 247 25.69 4.32 -16.65
C THR A 247 25.46 5.31 -17.81
N ALA A 248 24.30 5.96 -17.85
CA ALA A 248 23.99 7.07 -18.73
C ALA A 248 23.44 8.24 -17.88
N GLN A 249 24.17 9.34 -17.85
CA GLN A 249 23.62 10.62 -17.44
C GLN A 249 22.96 11.24 -18.67
N VAL A 250 21.72 11.69 -18.55
CA VAL A 250 21.17 12.62 -19.55
C VAL A 250 21.96 13.92 -19.37
N GLU A 251 23.06 14.07 -20.10
CA GLU A 251 23.76 15.35 -20.21
C GLU A 251 22.85 16.33 -20.96
N VAL A 252 22.25 17.25 -20.22
CA VAL A 252 21.64 18.43 -20.83
C VAL A 252 22.79 19.34 -21.25
N ARG A 253 23.15 19.28 -22.54
CA ARG A 253 24.05 20.27 -23.14
C ARG A 253 23.32 21.60 -23.17
N PHE A 254 23.79 22.55 -22.38
CA PHE A 254 23.42 23.95 -22.54
C PHE A 254 24.17 24.49 -23.76
N ASP A 255 23.44 24.87 -24.81
CA ASP A 255 23.96 25.86 -25.75
C ASP A 255 24.04 27.18 -24.97
N GLU A 256 25.19 27.45 -24.37
CA GLU A 256 25.55 28.82 -24.00
C GLU A 256 25.61 29.60 -25.31
N LYS A 257 24.50 30.27 -25.64
CA LYS A 257 24.54 31.37 -26.61
C LYS A 257 25.52 32.39 -26.05
N VAL A 258 26.75 32.34 -26.56
CA VAL A 258 27.75 33.39 -26.45
C VAL A 258 27.04 34.71 -26.75
N ARG A 259 26.79 35.51 -25.70
CA ARG A 259 26.43 36.91 -25.89
C ARG A 259 27.69 37.59 -26.40
N ALA A 260 27.54 38.21 -27.56
CA ALA A 260 28.56 38.89 -28.36
C ALA A 260 29.45 39.84 -27.55
#